data_AF-A0A4Y7U3H3-F1
#
_entry.id   AF-A0A4Y7U3H3-F1
#
_cell.length_a   1.000
_cell.length_b   1.000
_cell.length_c   1.000
_cell.angle_alpha   90.00
_cell.angle_beta   90.00
_cell.angle_gamma   90.00
#
_symmetry.space_group_name_H-M   'P 1'
#
loop_
_entity.id
_entity.type
_entity.pdbx_description
1 polymer ?
#
loop_
_entity_poly.entity_id
_entity_poly.type
_entity_poly.pdbx_seq_one_letter_code
_entity_poly.pdbx_strand_id
1 'polypeptide(L)'
;RYFNKIYQNRFKAAQAIILEKEKNIQAEKLNNKKLQFFTNISHEFRTPLTLIINPLEDILRSKNLSPEIHNKLKIVHKSSDRLSRLINELMDFNKLEFNKISLQAKKIEVVAFTQGIIG
;
A
#
# COMPACT_ATOMS: atom_id res chain seq x y z
N ARG A 1 -34.24 45.67 12.10
CA ARG A 1 -33.08 45.45 11.18
C ARG A 1 -31.98 44.56 11.78
N TYR A 2 -31.62 44.70 13.06
CA TYR A 2 -30.53 43.91 13.70
C TYR A 2 -30.80 42.40 13.76
N PHE A 3 -32.00 41.98 14.22
CA PHE A 3 -32.38 40.57 14.30
C PHE A 3 -32.33 39.85 12.95
N ASN A 4 -32.89 40.45 11.90
CA ASN A 4 -32.86 39.87 10.54
C ASN A 4 -31.43 39.59 10.07
N LYS A 5 -30.48 40.50 10.34
CA LYS A 5 -29.06 40.31 10.01
C LYS A 5 -28.44 39.13 10.77
N ILE A 6 -28.77 38.94 12.05
CA ILE A 6 -28.30 37.79 12.84
C ILE A 6 -28.85 36.47 12.28
N TYR A 7 -30.14 36.41 11.98
CA TYR A 7 -30.76 35.21 11.39
C TYR A 7 -30.14 34.85 10.03
N GLN A 8 -29.93 35.84 9.17
CA GLN A 8 -29.28 35.66 7.86
C GLN A 8 -27.83 35.17 8.02
N ASN A 9 -27.07 35.73 8.96
CA ASN A 9 -25.70 35.29 9.23
C ASN A 9 -25.65 33.84 9.76
N ARG A 10 -26.55 33.47 10.66
CA ARG A 10 -26.64 32.08 11.18
C ARG A 10 -27.02 31.08 10.09
N PHE A 11 -27.96 31.45 9.22
CA PHE A 11 -28.37 30.61 8.10
C PHE A 11 -27.22 30.38 7.11
N LYS A 12 -26.47 31.44 6.75
CA LYS A 12 -25.27 31.33 5.91
C LYS A 12 -24.19 30.46 6.56
N ALA A 13 -23.94 30.63 7.85
CA ALA A 13 -22.97 29.81 8.58
C ALA A 13 -23.37 28.32 8.60
N ALA A 14 -24.65 28.02 8.84
CA ALA A 14 -25.16 26.65 8.80
C ALA A 14 -25.00 26.02 7.42
N GLN A 15 -25.33 26.75 6.34
CA GLN A 15 -25.11 26.28 4.97
C GLN A 15 -23.63 26.04 4.66
N ALA A 16 -22.73 26.92 5.11
CA ALA A 16 -21.30 26.75 4.90
C ALA A 16 -20.79 25.46 5.58
N ILE A 17 -21.25 25.18 6.81
CA ILE A 17 -20.92 23.93 7.52
C ILE A 17 -21.45 22.70 6.77
N ILE A 18 -22.67 22.75 6.24
CA ILE A 18 -23.24 21.64 5.48
C ILE A 18 -22.43 21.39 4.21
N LEU A 19 -22.12 22.44 3.45
CA LEU A 19 -21.32 22.35 2.24
C LEU A 19 -19.90 21.83 2.52
N GLU A 20 -19.28 22.26 3.63
CA GLU A 20 -17.98 21.77 4.06
C GLU A 20 -18.04 20.27 4.41
N LYS A 21 -19.07 19.84 5.14
CA LYS A 21 -19.30 18.41 5.43
C LYS A 21 -19.48 17.59 4.16
N GLU A 22 -20.28 18.07 3.20
CA GLU A 22 -20.48 17.38 1.92
C GLU A 22 -19.16 17.25 1.15
N LYS A 23 -18.36 18.32 1.08
CA LYS A 23 -17.03 18.29 0.46
C LYS A 23 -16.11 17.27 1.14
N ASN A 24 -16.10 17.22 2.47
CA ASN A 24 -15.30 16.27 3.23
C ASN A 24 -15.73 14.82 2.96
N ILE A 25 -17.04 14.54 2.91
CA ILE A 25 -17.58 13.21 2.59
C ILE A 25 -17.16 12.79 1.17
N GLN A 26 -17.24 13.69 0.19
CA GLN A 26 -16.82 13.39 -1.18
C GLN A 26 -15.32 13.14 -1.28
N ALA A 27 -14.50 13.93 -0.57
CA ALA A 27 -13.06 13.73 -0.49
C ALA A 27 -12.70 12.37 0.13
N GLU A 28 -13.36 12.00 1.23
CA GLU A 28 -13.15 10.70 1.88
C GLU A 28 -13.57 9.54 0.95
N LYS A 29 -14.69 9.68 0.25
CA LYS A 29 -15.15 8.68 -0.72
C LYS A 29 -14.15 8.51 -1.86
N LEU A 30 -13.57 9.60 -2.37
CA LEU A 30 -12.53 9.55 -3.39
C LEU A 30 -11.26 8.86 -2.87
N ASN A 31 -10.83 9.21 -1.65
CA ASN A 31 -9.67 8.59 -1.01
C ASN A 31 -9.84 7.08 -0.83
N ASN A 32 -11.01 6.64 -0.34
CA ASN A 32 -11.32 5.21 -0.20
C ASN A 32 -11.30 4.48 -1.56
N LYS A 33 -11.82 5.11 -2.63
CA LYS A 33 -11.76 4.54 -3.98
C LYS A 33 -10.32 4.42 -4.50
N LYS A 34 -9.49 5.44 -4.29
CA LYS A 34 -8.06 5.39 -4.66
C LYS A 34 -7.35 4.25 -3.93
N LEU A 35 -7.54 4.13 -2.62
CA LEU A 35 -6.94 3.05 -1.83
C LEU A 35 -7.36 1.67 -2.32
N GLN A 36 -8.66 1.48 -2.61
CA GLN A 36 -9.16 0.22 -3.15
C GLN A 36 -8.54 -0.08 -4.53
N PHE A 37 -8.43 0.92 -5.39
CA PHE A 37 -7.78 0.78 -6.70
C PHE A 37 -6.34 0.28 -6.55
N PHE A 38 -5.51 0.95 -5.73
CA PHE A 38 -4.13 0.51 -5.52
C PHE A 38 -4.06 -0.88 -4.88
N THR A 39 -4.97 -1.19 -3.95
CA THR A 39 -5.02 -2.51 -3.30
C THR A 39 -5.25 -3.61 -4.32
N ASN A 40 -6.25 -3.44 -5.18
CA ASN A 40 -6.57 -4.41 -6.23
C ASN A 40 -5.40 -4.58 -7.19
N ILE A 41 -4.82 -3.47 -7.67
CA ILE A 41 -3.67 -3.49 -8.57
C ILE A 41 -2.47 -4.23 -7.97
N SER A 42 -2.14 -3.99 -6.69
CA SER A 42 -1.06 -4.73 -6.02
C SER A 42 -1.32 -6.22 -5.96
N HIS A 43 -2.57 -6.65 -5.74
CA HIS A 43 -2.93 -8.08 -5.75
C HIS A 43 -2.85 -8.69 -7.16
N GLU A 44 -3.34 -7.97 -8.16
CA GLU A 44 -3.29 -8.39 -9.57
C GLU A 44 -1.86 -8.50 -10.09
N PHE A 45 -0.91 -7.70 -9.60
CA PHE A 45 0.51 -7.85 -9.93
C PHE A 45 1.22 -8.93 -9.10
N ARG A 46 0.90 -9.09 -7.81
CA ARG A 46 1.59 -10.05 -6.94
C ARG A 46 1.39 -11.49 -7.42
N THR A 47 0.19 -11.83 -7.86
CA THR A 47 -0.14 -13.20 -8.35
C THR A 47 0.75 -13.64 -9.52
N PRO A 48 0.76 -12.94 -10.68
CA PRO A 48 1.60 -13.33 -11.81
C PRO A 48 3.09 -13.21 -11.48
N LEU A 49 3.51 -12.25 -10.67
CA LEU A 49 4.91 -12.13 -10.26
C LEU A 49 5.35 -13.33 -9.41
N THR A 50 4.50 -13.80 -8.50
CA THR A 50 4.77 -15.01 -7.70
C THR A 50 4.84 -16.25 -8.59
N LEU A 51 3.96 -16.35 -9.58
CA LEU A 51 4.00 -17.44 -10.58
C LEU A 51 5.26 -17.41 -11.46
N ILE A 52 5.94 -16.27 -11.59
CA ILE A 52 7.25 -16.16 -12.26
C ILE A 52 8.40 -16.49 -11.29
N ILE A 53 8.37 -15.96 -10.07
CA ILE A 53 9.46 -16.11 -9.09
C ILE A 53 9.61 -17.57 -8.65
N ASN A 54 8.51 -18.27 -8.33
CA ASN A 54 8.56 -19.63 -7.81
C ASN A 54 9.31 -20.61 -8.75
N PRO A 55 8.93 -20.78 -10.03
CA PRO A 55 9.66 -21.65 -10.92
C PRO A 55 11.09 -21.17 -11.19
N LEU A 56 11.32 -19.86 -11.16
CA LEU A 56 12.66 -19.30 -11.30
C LEU A 56 13.58 -19.70 -10.14
N GLU A 57 13.06 -19.68 -8.90
CA GLU A 57 13.77 -20.16 -7.71
C GLU A 57 14.04 -21.66 -7.78
N ASP A 58 13.07 -22.45 -8.22
CA ASP A 58 13.22 -23.90 -8.38
C ASP A 58 14.33 -24.23 -9.40
N ILE A 59 14.36 -23.51 -10.53
CA ILE A 59 15.43 -23.67 -11.54
C ILE A 59 16.77 -23.25 -10.94
N LEU A 60 16.86 -22.11 -10.26
CA LEU A 60 18.11 -21.64 -9.66
C LEU A 60 18.71 -22.59 -8.62
N ARG A 61 17.89 -23.42 -7.97
CA ARG A 61 18.31 -24.47 -7.02
C ARG A 61 18.82 -25.75 -7.71
N SER A 62 18.56 -25.92 -9.02
CA SER A 62 19.02 -27.09 -9.78
C SER A 62 20.54 -27.09 -9.97
N LYS A 63 21.16 -28.26 -9.81
CA LYS A 63 22.62 -28.44 -9.94
C LYS A 63 23.11 -28.58 -11.39
N ASN A 64 22.19 -28.70 -12.36
CA ASN A 64 22.52 -29.04 -13.75
C ASN A 64 22.48 -27.83 -14.72
N LEU A 65 22.68 -26.61 -14.21
CA LEU A 65 22.73 -25.39 -15.04
C LEU A 65 24.15 -25.04 -15.44
N SER A 66 24.33 -24.60 -16.69
CA SER A 66 25.59 -23.97 -17.07
C SER A 66 25.81 -22.68 -16.26
N PRO A 67 27.07 -22.32 -15.92
CA PRO A 67 27.35 -21.10 -15.15
C PRO A 67 26.79 -19.82 -15.79
N GLU A 68 26.78 -19.76 -17.13
CA GLU A 68 26.26 -18.62 -17.88
C GLU A 68 24.74 -18.47 -17.70
N ILE A 69 23.97 -19.57 -17.84
CA ILE A 69 22.51 -19.53 -17.66
C ILE A 69 22.18 -19.22 -16.20
N HIS A 70 22.90 -19.82 -15.25
CA HIS A 70 22.70 -19.57 -13.83
C HIS A 70 22.89 -18.07 -13.49
N ASN A 71 23.92 -17.41 -14.03
CA ASN A 71 24.14 -15.98 -13.84
C ASN A 71 23.02 -15.13 -14.48
N LYS A 72 22.56 -15.46 -15.69
CA LYS A 72 21.44 -14.76 -16.32
C LYS A 72 20.16 -14.88 -15.49
N LEU A 73 19.83 -16.09 -15.00
CA LEU A 73 18.66 -16.33 -14.16
C LEU A 73 18.74 -15.58 -12.81
N LYS A 74 19.93 -15.45 -12.21
CA LYS A 74 20.12 -14.62 -11.00
C LYS A 74 19.78 -13.15 -11.24
N ILE A 75 20.10 -12.60 -12.42
CA ILE A 75 19.75 -11.22 -12.77
C ILE A 75 18.24 -11.06 -12.90
N VAL A 76 17.57 -12.02 -13.54
CA VAL A 76 16.11 -12.04 -13.66
C VAL A 76 15.46 -12.11 -12.28
N HIS A 77 15.93 -13.02 -11.41
CA HIS A 77 15.40 -13.20 -10.05
C HIS A 77 15.54 -11.92 -9.22
N LYS A 78 16.74 -11.32 -9.21
CA LYS A 78 16.98 -10.04 -8.53
C LYS A 78 16.07 -8.92 -9.03
N SER A 79 15.75 -8.92 -10.32
CA SER A 79 14.86 -7.93 -10.94
C SER A 79 13.40 -8.16 -10.54
N SER A 80 12.93 -9.41 -10.55
CA SER A 80 11.60 -9.79 -10.07
C SER A 80 11.41 -9.47 -8.59
N ASP A 81 12.40 -9.75 -7.75
CA ASP A 81 12.39 -9.39 -6.32
C ASP A 81 12.33 -7.88 -6.10
N ARG A 82 13.09 -7.11 -6.90
CA ARG A 82 13.03 -5.65 -6.86
C ARG A 82 11.63 -5.16 -7.22
N LEU A 83 11.01 -5.72 -8.26
CA LEU A 83 9.65 -5.35 -8.65
C LEU A 83 8.64 -5.66 -7.53
N SER A 84 8.76 -6.82 -6.89
CA SER A 84 7.92 -7.21 -5.75
C SER A 84 8.02 -6.21 -4.60
N ARG A 85 9.24 -5.80 -4.24
CA ARG A 85 9.48 -4.77 -3.22
C ARG A 85 8.86 -3.42 -3.59
N LEU A 86 9.03 -2.97 -4.83
CA LEU A 86 8.44 -1.69 -5.29
C LEU A 86 6.91 -1.69 -5.24
N ILE A 87 6.26 -2.82 -5.56
CA ILE A 87 4.81 -2.96 -5.44
C ILE A 87 4.37 -2.86 -3.97
N ASN A 88 5.13 -3.46 -3.06
CA ASN A 88 4.86 -3.39 -1.62
C ASN A 88 5.06 -1.96 -1.08
N GLU A 89 6.15 -1.30 -1.44
CA GLU A 89 6.44 0.09 -1.05
C GLU A 89 5.35 1.05 -1.55
N LEU A 90 4.89 0.88 -2.79
CA LEU A 90 3.78 1.65 -3.33
C LEU A 90 2.49 1.44 -2.53
N MET A 91 2.22 0.20 -2.11
CA MET A 91 1.05 -0.12 -1.29
C MET A 91 1.13 0.53 0.09
N ASP A 92 2.28 0.45 0.74
CA ASP A 92 2.49 1.01 2.06
C ASP A 92 2.41 2.54 2.04
N PHE A 93 2.96 3.17 1.00
CA PHE A 93 2.80 4.61 0.77
C PHE A 93 1.32 5.02 0.65
N ASN A 94 0.54 4.30 -0.15
CA ASN A 94 -0.89 4.59 -0.31
C ASN A 94 -1.66 4.43 1.02
N LYS A 95 -1.34 3.42 1.83
CA LYS A 95 -1.96 3.25 3.15
C LYS A 95 -1.59 4.38 4.13
N LEU A 96 -0.35 4.87 4.07
CA LEU A 96 0.11 6.04 4.84
C LEU A 96 -0.65 7.30 4.43
N GLU A 97 -0.74 7.59 3.12
CA GLU A 97 -1.38 8.80 2.58
C GLU A 97 -2.84 8.94 3.05
N PHE A 98 -3.55 7.82 3.19
CA PHE A 98 -4.95 7.81 3.59
C PHE A 98 -5.19 7.55 5.09
N ASN A 99 -4.15 7.66 5.94
CA ASN A 99 -4.23 7.39 7.40
C ASN A 99 -4.86 6.02 7.74
N LYS A 100 -4.68 5.01 6.89
CA LYS A 100 -5.25 3.67 7.11
C LYS A 100 -4.26 2.69 7.77
N ILE A 101 -3.08 3.14 8.16
CA ILE A 101 -2.17 2.35 8.98
C ILE A 101 -2.60 2.46 10.43
N SER A 102 -3.09 1.35 10.98
CA SER A 102 -3.30 1.21 12.42
C SER A 102 -2.01 0.71 13.05
N LEU A 103 -1.54 1.39 14.09
CA LEU A 103 -0.40 0.92 14.87
C LEU A 103 -0.83 -0.31 15.67
N GLN A 104 -0.24 -1.47 15.35
CA GLN A 104 -0.44 -2.69 16.12
C GLN A 104 0.70 -2.85 17.13
N ALA A 105 0.56 -2.22 18.30
CA ALA A 105 1.49 -2.39 19.39
C ALA A 105 1.30 -3.78 20.03
N LYS A 106 2.37 -4.60 20.06
CA LYS A 106 2.39 -5.90 20.73
C LYS A 106 3.69 -6.06 21.52
N LYS A 107 3.63 -6.72 22.67
CA LYS A 107 4.82 -7.11 23.42
C LYS A 107 5.55 -8.19 22.62
N ILE A 108 6.80 -7.94 22.28
CA ILE A 108 7.66 -8.89 21.55
C ILE A 108 8.87 -9.23 22.41
N GLU A 109 9.31 -10.49 22.31
CA GLU A 109 10.58 -10.94 22.87
C GLU A 109 11.68 -10.55 21.87
N VAL A 110 12.61 -9.70 22.31
CA VAL A 110 13.57 -9.03 21.43
C VAL A 110 14.59 -10.02 20.87
N VAL A 111 15.03 -11.01 21.66
CA VAL A 111 16.03 -11.98 21.24
C VAL A 111 15.50 -12.85 20.08
N ALA A 112 14.32 -13.43 20.24
CA ALA A 112 13.64 -14.22 19.22
C ALA A 112 13.34 -13.40 17.96
N PHE A 113 12.95 -12.13 18.12
CA PHE A 113 12.71 -11.24 16.97
C PHE A 113 14.00 -10.99 16.18
N THR A 114 15.12 -10.70 16.86
CA THR A 114 16.39 -10.45 16.19
C THR A 114 16.98 -11.68 15.51
N GLN A 115 16.80 -12.88 16.08
CA GLN A 115 17.22 -14.14 15.45
C GLN A 115 16.49 -14.42 14.12
N GLY A 116 15.23 -14.00 14.00
CA GLY A 116 14.46 -14.13 12.74
C GLY A 116 14.85 -13.14 11.64
N ILE A 117 15.66 -12.12 11.96
CA ILE A 117 16.12 -11.09 11.02
C ILE A 117 17.52 -11.41 10.48
N ILE A 118 18.36 -12.10 11.26
CA ILE A 118 19.76 -12.39 10.93
C ILE A 118 19.88 -13.78 10.22
N GLY A 119 18.84 -14.21 9.53
CA GLY A 119 18.81 -15.46 8.74
C GLY A 119 19.34 -15.29 7.33
#